data_AF-A0A438VQ18-F1
#
_entry.id   AF-A0A438VQ18-F1
#
_cell.length_a   1.000
_cell.length_b   1.000
_cell.length_c   1.000
_cell.angle_alpha   90.00
_cell.angle_beta   90.00
_cell.angle_gamma   90.00
#
_symmetry.space_group_name_H-M   'P 1'
#
loop_
_entity.id
_entity.type
_entity.pdbx_description
1 polymer ?
#
loop_
_entity_poly.entity_id
_entity_poly.type
_entity_poly.pdbx_seq_one_letter_code
_entity_poly.pdbx_strand_id
1 'polypeptide(L)'
;KITRYPGIDVSGVFLEDDKSMAFVSDRSGYPNIYMKKLGLKESAEQLLYEGRSNESIDAYKDSIVYVSRENLNEFGKTVFNLNLITLN
;
A
#
# COMPACT_ATOMS: atom_id res chain seq x y z
N LYS A 1 14.06 -4.58 -12.37
CA LYS A 1 12.58 -4.68 -12.37
C LYS A 1 12.16 -5.39 -11.09
N ILE A 2 11.30 -4.79 -10.27
CA ILE A 2 10.94 -5.31 -8.93
C ILE A 2 9.72 -6.24 -8.98
N THR A 3 8.67 -5.86 -9.69
CA THR A 3 7.45 -6.65 -9.88
C THR A 3 7.33 -7.12 -11.33
N ARG A 4 6.47 -8.10 -11.61
CA ARG A 4 6.11 -8.50 -13.00
C ARG A 4 4.62 -8.39 -13.28
N TYR A 5 3.87 -7.77 -12.37
CA TYR A 5 2.44 -7.64 -12.49
C TYR A 5 2.08 -6.66 -13.64
N PRO A 6 1.13 -7.00 -14.52
CA PRO A 6 0.84 -6.19 -15.70
C PRO A 6 -0.07 -4.98 -15.43
N GLY A 7 -0.65 -4.86 -14.24
CA GLY A 7 -1.51 -3.75 -13.85
C GLY A 7 -0.76 -2.58 -13.22
N ILE A 8 -1.42 -1.91 -12.28
CA ILE A 8 -0.89 -0.75 -11.56
C ILE A 8 0.06 -1.24 -10.47
N ASP A 9 1.28 -0.71 -10.49
CA ASP A 9 2.26 -0.77 -9.40
C ASP A 9 2.95 0.60 -9.31
N VAL A 10 2.56 1.42 -8.34
CA VAL A 10 2.99 2.83 -8.24
C VAL A 10 3.29 3.23 -6.80
N SER A 11 3.89 4.41 -6.62
CA SER A 11 4.14 5.01 -5.29
C SER A 11 4.94 4.09 -4.37
N GLY A 12 6.00 3.46 -4.89
CA GLY A 12 6.81 2.53 -4.11
C GLY A 12 7.78 3.21 -3.17
N VAL A 13 7.84 2.71 -1.94
CA VAL A 13 8.75 3.16 -0.87
C VAL A 13 9.52 1.97 -0.29
N PHE A 14 10.79 2.19 0.01
CA PHE A 14 11.65 1.17 0.62
C PHE A 14 11.45 1.13 2.14
N LEU A 15 11.58 -0.08 2.69
CA LEU A 15 11.39 -0.40 4.10
C LEU A 15 12.52 -1.33 4.56
N GLU A 16 12.70 -1.45 5.87
CA GLU A 16 13.64 -2.40 6.50
C GLU A 16 15.07 -2.32 5.95
N ASP A 17 15.63 -1.12 5.82
CA ASP A 17 16.95 -0.88 5.20
C ASP A 17 17.05 -1.45 3.78
N ASP A 18 16.07 -1.11 2.93
CA ASP A 18 15.97 -1.53 1.53
C ASP A 18 15.83 -3.05 1.32
N LYS A 19 15.36 -3.78 2.33
CA LYS A 19 15.07 -5.22 2.23
C LYS A 19 13.66 -5.52 1.75
N SER A 20 12.75 -4.57 1.89
CA SER A 20 11.38 -4.68 1.40
C SER A 20 10.93 -3.38 0.73
N MET A 21 9.89 -3.48 -0.10
CA MET A 21 9.24 -2.33 -0.73
C MET A 21 7.73 -2.44 -0.53
N ALA A 22 7.12 -1.38 -0.02
CA ALA A 22 5.67 -1.21 -0.01
C ALA A 22 5.24 -0.26 -1.13
N PHE A 23 4.09 -0.50 -1.74
CA PHE A 23 3.64 0.24 -2.93
C PHE A 23 2.14 0.02 -3.17
N VAL A 24 1.52 0.92 -3.93
CA VAL A 24 0.11 0.81 -4.33
C VAL A 24 -0.02 -0.13 -5.52
N SER A 25 -0.98 -1.05 -5.47
CA SER A 25 -1.25 -2.00 -6.54
C SER A 25 -2.73 -2.38 -6.64
N ASP A 26 -3.20 -2.66 -7.86
CA ASP A 26 -4.57 -3.14 -8.14
C ASP A 26 -4.67 -4.67 -8.30
N ARG A 27 -3.67 -5.42 -7.81
CA ARG A 27 -3.61 -6.91 -7.90
C ARG A 27 -4.83 -7.64 -7.36
N SER A 28 -5.50 -7.10 -6.36
CA SER A 28 -6.74 -7.66 -5.78
C SER A 28 -8.01 -7.16 -6.49
N GLY A 29 -7.88 -6.45 -7.62
CA GLY A 29 -8.99 -5.85 -8.37
C GLY A 29 -9.42 -4.46 -7.85
N TYR A 30 -8.69 -3.89 -6.89
CA TYR A 30 -8.90 -2.55 -6.34
C TYR A 30 -7.57 -1.98 -5.81
N PRO A 31 -7.37 -0.65 -5.78
CA PRO A 31 -6.14 -0.04 -5.28
C PRO A 31 -5.91 -0.35 -3.80
N ASN A 32 -4.79 -1.02 -3.50
CA ASN A 32 -4.39 -1.30 -2.13
C ASN A 32 -2.86 -1.32 -1.96
N ILE A 33 -2.38 -1.29 -0.72
CA ILE A 33 -0.96 -1.36 -0.38
C ILE A 33 -0.50 -2.82 -0.35
N TYR A 34 0.55 -3.11 -1.11
CA TYR A 34 1.25 -4.38 -1.14
C TYR A 34 2.69 -4.20 -0.69
N MET A 35 3.26 -5.26 -0.14
CA MET A 35 4.67 -5.34 0.22
C MET A 35 5.36 -6.47 -0.53
N LYS A 36 6.59 -6.25 -0.97
CA LYS A 36 7.45 -7.29 -1.54
C LYS A 36 8.81 -7.26 -0.86
N LYS A 37 9.25 -8.41 -0.36
CA LYS A 37 10.65 -8.63 0.06
C LYS A 37 11.56 -8.65 -1.17
N LEU A 38 12.60 -7.84 -1.14
CA LEU A 38 13.57 -7.67 -2.21
C LEU A 38 14.62 -8.79 -2.16
N GLY A 39 15.15 -9.17 -3.33
CA GLY A 39 16.08 -10.31 -3.46
C GLY A 39 15.42 -11.69 -3.36
N LEU A 40 14.18 -11.79 -2.88
CA LEU A 40 13.41 -13.02 -2.82
C LEU A 40 12.56 -13.22 -4.08
N LYS A 41 12.35 -14.50 -4.45
CA LYS A 41 11.48 -14.88 -5.57
C LYS A 41 9.99 -14.77 -5.25
N GLU A 42 9.66 -14.60 -3.98
CA GLU A 42 8.30 -14.51 -3.45
C GLU A 42 7.51 -13.38 -4.12
N SER A 43 6.20 -13.61 -4.27
CA SER A 43 5.27 -12.61 -4.81
C SER A 43 5.07 -11.45 -3.83
N ALA A 44 4.52 -10.35 -4.32
CA ALA A 44 4.07 -9.28 -3.42
C ALA A 44 2.82 -9.73 -2.65
N GLU A 45 2.73 -9.36 -1.39
CA GLU A 45 1.65 -9.71 -0.46
C GLU A 45 0.87 -8.45 -0.07
N GLN A 46 -0.43 -8.61 0.19
CA GLN A 46 -1.28 -7.49 0.61
C GLN A 46 -0.96 -7.11 2.06
N LEU A 47 -0.69 -5.82 2.29
CA LEU A 47 -0.28 -5.31 3.60
C LEU A 47 -1.46 -4.82 4.44
N LEU A 48 -2.46 -4.21 3.78
CA LEU A 48 -3.65 -3.65 4.45
C LEU A 48 -4.90 -4.47 4.11
N TYR A 49 -5.65 -4.87 5.13
CA TYR A 49 -6.89 -5.64 4.97
C TYR A 49 -8.15 -4.79 5.20
N GLU A 50 -7.98 -3.58 5.72
CA GLU A 50 -9.04 -2.59 5.89
C GLU A 50 -9.02 -1.56 4.75
N GLY A 51 -10.21 -1.13 4.34
CA GLY A 51 -10.38 -0.26 3.18
C GLY A 51 -10.17 -0.99 1.84
N ARG A 52 -10.68 -0.39 0.76
CA ARG A 52 -10.54 -0.92 -0.61
C ARG A 52 -10.13 0.14 -1.63
N SER A 53 -9.58 1.25 -1.16
CA SER A 53 -9.13 2.36 -2.01
C SER A 53 -8.01 3.11 -1.31
N ASN A 54 -6.81 2.53 -1.34
CA ASN A 54 -5.61 3.15 -0.76
C ASN A 54 -4.73 3.67 -1.89
N GLU A 55 -4.55 4.99 -1.98
CA GLU A 55 -4.12 5.68 -3.21
C GLU A 55 -2.67 6.17 -3.18
N SER A 56 -2.08 6.37 -2.01
CA SER A 56 -0.69 6.82 -1.85
C SER A 56 -0.09 6.31 -0.55
N ILE A 57 1.23 6.22 -0.50
CA ILE A 57 2.00 5.74 0.65
C ILE A 57 3.32 6.51 0.76
N ASP A 58 3.74 6.75 1.99
CA ASP A 58 5.11 7.12 2.35
C ASP A 58 5.56 6.34 3.59
N ALA A 59 6.86 6.30 3.86
CA ALA A 59 7.44 5.53 4.96
C ALA A 59 8.49 6.30 5.74
N TYR A 60 8.55 6.03 7.05
CA TYR A 60 9.61 6.49 7.92
C TYR A 60 9.94 5.42 8.96
N LYS A 61 11.18 4.91 8.90
CA LYS A 61 11.66 3.81 9.74
C LYS A 61 10.78 2.56 9.59
N ASP A 62 10.14 2.15 10.68
CA ASP A 62 9.24 1.02 10.81
C ASP A 62 7.77 1.42 10.55
N SER A 63 7.49 2.65 10.14
CA SER A 63 6.12 3.13 10.01
C SER A 63 5.80 3.53 8.58
N ILE A 64 4.55 3.31 8.17
CA ILE A 64 4.02 3.81 6.89
C ILE A 64 2.82 4.72 7.13
N VAL A 65 2.73 5.78 6.35
CA VAL A 65 1.55 6.62 6.23
C VAL A 65 0.92 6.38 4.87
N TYR A 66 -0.40 6.26 4.82
CA TYR A 66 -1.12 6.08 3.56
C TYR A 66 -2.45 6.83 3.56
N VAL A 67 -2.91 7.16 2.35
CA VAL A 67 -4.22 7.77 2.13
C VAL A 67 -5.24 6.67 1.84
N SER A 68 -6.28 6.56 2.67
CA SER A 68 -7.47 5.77 2.36
C SER A 68 -8.59 6.68 1.87
N ARG A 69 -9.32 6.21 0.86
CA ARG A 69 -10.57 6.80 0.41
C ARG A 69 -11.72 5.92 0.86
N GLU A 70 -12.64 6.50 1.60
CA GLU A 70 -13.85 5.83 2.08
C GLU A 70 -15.08 6.42 1.40
N ASN A 71 -15.96 5.53 0.92
CA ASN A 71 -17.23 5.94 0.33
C ASN A 71 -18.29 6.09 1.43
N LEU A 72 -19.15 7.10 1.28
CA LEU A 72 -20.36 7.35 2.07
C LEU A 72 -20.13 7.36 3.59
N ASN A 73 -19.75 8.53 4.12
CA ASN A 73 -20.08 8.83 5.51
C ASN A 73 -21.59 9.11 5.66
N GLU A 74 -22.09 9.30 6.88
CA GLU A 74 -23.51 9.59 7.19
C GLU A 74 -24.07 10.82 6.44
N PHE A 75 -23.19 11.65 5.86
CA PHE A 75 -23.53 12.86 5.12
C PHE A 75 -23.41 12.71 3.59
N GLY A 76 -23.20 11.49 3.09
CA GLY A 76 -23.15 11.19 1.65
C GLY A 76 -21.89 11.68 0.94
N LYS A 77 -20.81 12.00 1.68
CA LYS A 77 -19.55 12.49 1.12
C LYS A 77 -18.48 11.41 1.10
N THR A 78 -17.66 11.42 0.05
CA THR A 78 -16.37 10.71 0.04
C THR A 78 -15.41 11.42 0.98
N VAL A 79 -14.69 10.65 1.79
CA VAL A 79 -13.68 11.16 2.73
C VAL A 79 -12.33 10.55 2.40
N PHE A 80 -11.28 11.35 2.55
CA PHE A 80 -9.90 10.92 2.47
C PHE A 80 -9.30 10.98 3.87
N ASN A 81 -8.81 9.85 4.36
CA ASN A 81 -8.17 9.74 5.66
C ASN A 81 -6.67 9.51 5.47
N LEU A 82 -5.87 10.08 6.36
CA LEU A 82 -4.45 9.75 6.51
C LEU A 82 -4.33 8.76 7.66
N ASN A 83 -3.82 7.57 7.35
CA ASN A 83 -3.64 6.49 8.32
C ASN A 83 -2.15 6.25 8.51
N LEU A 84 -1.74 6.01 9.76
CA LEU A 84 -0.38 5.64 10.14
C LEU A 84 -0.43 4.24 10.74
N ILE A 85 0.46 3.36 10.28
CA ILE A 85 0.68 2.06 10.93
C ILE A 85 2.18 1.85 11.16
N THR A 86 2.50 1.12 12.23
CA THR A 86 3.85 0.63 12.53
C THR A 86 3.93 -0.84 12.16
N LEU A 87 4.99 -1.19 11.43
CA LEU A 87 5.35 -2.53 11.00
C LEU A 87 6.20 -3.15 12.12
N ASN A 88 5.67 -4.18 12.78
CA ASN A 88 6.34 -4.89 13.87
C ASN A 88 7.37 -5.92 13.35
#